data_AF-A0A496PYE1-F1
#
_entry.id   AF-A0A496PYE1-F1
#
_cell.length_a   1.000
_cell.length_b   1.000
_cell.length_c   1.000
_cell.angle_alpha   90.00
_cell.angle_beta   90.00
_cell.angle_gamma   90.00
#
_symmetry.space_group_name_H-M   'P 1'
#
loop_
_entity.id
_entity.type
_entity.pdbx_description
1 polymer ?
#
loop_
_entity_poly.entity_id
_entity_poly.type
_entity_poly.pdbx_seq_one_letter_code
_entity_poly.pdbx_strand_id
1 'polypeptide(L)'
;MKKRDTSGAFLASVLLHAALVGGAVMMVAFVPDEKPPPAVFELVSLPRLPTTSEESAEISFEPIPIEPVVIPEPEPVSEPIPEPIPEPVEKKPEPKPVEKKPEPPPVKMSYEQFVREQGAPKVQKPREVKPKPIKVPKINTSQIVNNLRDIMVDTTQLNQMSRSEISALEAYFARLKQALKRAWTKPSGLSDRLQCVVKFDLSSSGILSGVRIITSSENSDFDQSVLAAFKAVRNHGPTPDGRSYPARVTFRMTD
;
A
#
# COMPACT_ATOMS: atom_id res chain seq x y z
N MET A 1 38.40 -25.28 -66.00
CA MET A 1 37.75 -25.36 -64.67
C MET A 1 36.40 -24.65 -64.76
N LYS A 2 35.28 -25.38 -64.63
CA LYS A 2 33.93 -24.82 -64.76
C LYS A 2 33.44 -24.40 -63.38
N LYS A 3 33.15 -23.11 -63.18
CA LYS A 3 32.63 -22.57 -61.90
C LYS A 3 31.27 -23.24 -61.63
N ARG A 4 31.11 -23.81 -60.45
CA ARG A 4 29.82 -24.37 -60.01
C ARG A 4 28.98 -23.21 -59.47
N ASP A 5 27.77 -23.07 -59.98
CA ASP A 5 26.83 -22.03 -59.56
C ASP A 5 26.29 -22.33 -58.16
N THR A 6 26.92 -21.78 -57.12
CA THR A 6 26.57 -22.01 -55.71
C THR A 6 25.26 -21.34 -55.30
N SER A 7 24.80 -20.32 -56.05
CA SER A 7 23.61 -19.53 -55.71
C SER A 7 22.32 -20.36 -55.67
N GLY A 8 22.20 -21.40 -56.51
CA GLY A 8 21.05 -22.30 -56.49
C GLY A 8 20.98 -23.16 -55.22
N ALA A 9 22.14 -23.62 -54.72
CA ALA A 9 22.22 -24.38 -53.48
C ALA A 9 21.95 -23.52 -52.24
N PHE A 10 22.42 -22.26 -52.24
CA PHE A 10 22.09 -21.30 -51.19
C PHE A 10 20.59 -20.99 -51.14
N LEU A 11 19.96 -20.76 -52.28
CA LEU A 11 18.52 -20.47 -52.34
C LEU A 11 17.68 -21.67 -51.86
N ALA A 12 18.06 -22.89 -52.27
CA ALA A 12 17.41 -24.11 -51.80
C ALA A 12 17.54 -24.30 -50.28
N SER A 13 18.70 -23.98 -49.70
CA SER A 13 18.93 -24.06 -48.25
C SER A 13 18.08 -23.05 -47.47
N VAL A 14 17.98 -21.80 -47.95
CA VAL A 14 17.17 -20.76 -47.31
C VAL A 14 15.69 -21.13 -47.33
N LEU A 15 15.19 -21.66 -48.46
CA LEU A 15 13.80 -22.12 -48.56
C LEU A 15 13.50 -23.29 -47.63
N LEU A 16 14.44 -24.23 -47.47
CA LEU A 16 14.29 -25.35 -46.54
C LEU A 16 14.20 -24.88 -45.08
N HIS A 17 15.06 -23.94 -44.69
CA HIS A 17 15.03 -23.38 -43.33
C HIS A 17 13.76 -22.57 -43.09
N ALA A 18 13.31 -21.78 -44.08
CA ALA A 18 12.07 -21.02 -43.98
C ALA A 18 10.84 -21.94 -43.81
N ALA A 19 10.81 -23.07 -44.53
CA ALA A 19 9.74 -24.07 -44.37
C ALA A 19 9.75 -24.73 -42.99
N LEU A 20 10.94 -25.05 -42.46
CA LEU A 20 11.10 -25.62 -41.11
C LEU A 20 10.63 -24.66 -40.01
N VAL A 21 11.06 -23.39 -40.10
CA VAL A 21 10.66 -22.36 -39.14
C VAL A 21 9.17 -22.05 -39.26
N GLY A 22 8.65 -21.91 -40.48
CA GLY A 22 7.22 -21.70 -40.71
C GLY A 22 6.36 -22.84 -40.19
N GLY A 23 6.77 -24.09 -40.42
CA GLY A 23 6.09 -25.27 -39.89
C GLY A 23 6.08 -25.32 -38.36
N ALA A 24 7.21 -25.00 -37.72
CA ALA A 24 7.29 -24.96 -36.25
C ALA A 24 6.38 -23.86 -35.66
N VAL A 25 6.35 -22.67 -36.26
CA VAL A 25 5.48 -21.58 -35.81
C VAL A 25 4.01 -21.94 -36.00
N MET A 26 3.65 -22.56 -37.13
CA MET A 26 2.29 -23.04 -37.36
C MET A 26 1.91 -24.12 -36.35
N MET A 27 2.79 -25.07 -36.04
CA MET A 27 2.53 -26.11 -35.05
C MET A 27 2.24 -25.51 -33.68
N VAL A 28 3.00 -24.50 -33.23
CA VAL A 28 2.78 -23.82 -31.94
C VAL A 28 1.50 -22.98 -31.95
N ALA A 29 1.20 -22.28 -33.05
CA ALA A 29 0.03 -21.40 -33.14
C ALA A 29 -1.31 -22.16 -33.20
N PHE A 30 -1.30 -23.42 -33.64
CA PHE A 30 -2.50 -24.25 -33.78
C PHE A 30 -2.63 -25.34 -32.70
N VAL A 31 -1.81 -25.34 -31.64
CA VAL A 31 -2.05 -26.22 -30.48
C VAL A 31 -3.30 -25.74 -29.76
N PRO A 32 -4.37 -26.55 -29.66
CA PRO A 32 -5.54 -26.20 -28.87
C PRO A 32 -5.15 -26.10 -27.39
N ASP A 33 -5.57 -25.01 -26.74
CA ASP A 33 -5.37 -24.78 -25.31
C ASP A 33 -6.31 -25.70 -24.52
N GLU A 34 -5.87 -26.95 -24.30
CA GLU A 34 -6.54 -27.90 -23.41
C GLU A 34 -6.33 -27.43 -21.96
N LYS A 35 -7.24 -26.58 -21.49
CA LYS A 35 -7.29 -26.20 -20.08
C LYS A 35 -7.57 -27.47 -19.26
N PRO A 36 -6.72 -27.82 -18.26
CA PRO A 36 -6.99 -28.96 -17.41
C PRO A 36 -8.35 -28.75 -16.72
N PRO A 37 -9.19 -29.80 -16.61
CA PRO A 37 -10.47 -29.69 -15.94
C PRO A 37 -10.24 -29.19 -14.50
N PRO A 38 -11.13 -28.34 -13.96
CA PRO A 38 -10.98 -27.82 -12.61
C PRO A 38 -10.91 -29.00 -11.64
N ALA A 39 -9.82 -29.07 -10.87
CA ALA A 39 -9.68 -30.06 -9.82
C ALA A 39 -10.74 -29.77 -8.74
N VAL A 40 -11.82 -30.55 -8.75
CA VAL A 40 -12.84 -30.54 -7.70
C VAL A 40 -12.26 -31.33 -6.53
N PHE A 41 -11.69 -30.63 -5.56
CA PHE A 41 -11.30 -31.25 -4.30
C PHE A 41 -12.57 -31.54 -3.51
N GLU A 42 -12.93 -32.82 -3.41
CA GLU A 42 -13.94 -33.29 -2.48
C GLU A 42 -13.42 -33.06 -1.06
N LEU A 43 -14.12 -32.19 -0.31
CA LEU A 43 -13.82 -31.96 1.10
C LEU A 43 -14.23 -33.20 1.89
N VAL A 44 -13.31 -34.15 2.00
CA VAL A 44 -13.40 -35.25 2.97
C VAL A 44 -13.48 -34.62 4.35
N SER A 45 -14.68 -34.65 4.92
CA SER A 45 -14.91 -34.18 6.28
C SER A 45 -14.17 -35.12 7.23
N LEU A 46 -13.01 -34.68 7.71
CA LEU A 46 -12.34 -35.34 8.83
C LEU A 46 -13.35 -35.46 9.97
N PRO A 47 -13.51 -36.64 10.59
CA PRO A 47 -14.40 -36.79 11.72
C PRO A 47 -14.00 -35.79 12.79
N ARG A 48 -14.97 -34.99 13.23
CA ARG A 48 -14.80 -34.07 14.35
C ARG A 48 -14.27 -34.89 15.52
N LEU A 49 -12.99 -34.70 15.85
CA LEU A 49 -12.43 -35.24 17.08
C LEU A 49 -13.36 -34.80 18.21
N PRO A 50 -13.76 -35.71 19.11
CA PRO A 50 -14.64 -35.36 20.21
C PRO A 50 -13.97 -34.23 20.98
N THR A 51 -14.67 -33.09 21.04
CA THR A 51 -14.38 -32.04 22.01
C THR A 51 -14.61 -32.68 23.36
N THR A 52 -13.52 -33.17 23.96
CA THR A 52 -13.51 -33.66 25.33
C THR A 52 -13.72 -32.45 26.22
N SER A 53 -14.96 -32.28 26.65
CA SER A 53 -15.26 -31.63 27.92
C SER A 53 -14.82 -32.59 29.02
N GLU A 54 -13.61 -32.37 29.54
CA GLU A 54 -13.17 -32.78 30.88
C GLU A 54 -12.90 -31.44 31.58
N GLU A 55 -13.80 -30.94 32.44
CA GLU A 55 -13.98 -31.38 33.83
C GLU A 55 -12.63 -31.57 34.55
N SER A 56 -12.21 -30.49 35.20
CA SER A 56 -11.58 -30.48 36.52
C SER A 56 -10.53 -31.56 36.82
N ALA A 57 -9.30 -31.33 36.36
CA ALA A 57 -8.12 -31.75 37.11
C ALA A 57 -7.47 -30.50 37.71
N GLU A 58 -7.65 -30.35 39.02
CA GLU A 58 -6.96 -29.38 39.87
C GLU A 58 -5.46 -29.66 39.83
N ILE A 59 -4.72 -28.86 39.06
CA ILE A 59 -3.26 -28.86 39.10
C ILE A 59 -2.85 -28.02 40.32
N SER A 60 -2.57 -28.70 41.43
CA SER A 60 -1.90 -28.13 42.59
C SER A 60 -0.49 -27.72 42.18
N PHE A 61 -0.26 -26.42 42.00
CA PHE A 61 1.09 -25.87 41.91
C PHE A 61 1.66 -25.79 43.31
N GLU A 62 2.64 -26.65 43.63
CA GLU A 62 3.53 -26.36 44.75
C GLU A 62 4.33 -25.09 44.43
N PRO A 63 4.32 -24.07 45.30
CA PRO A 63 5.10 -22.86 45.07
C PRO A 63 6.58 -23.20 45.16
N ILE A 64 7.27 -23.10 44.02
CA ILE A 64 8.73 -23.16 43.96
C ILE A 64 9.27 -21.97 44.78
N PRO A 65 10.17 -22.16 45.76
CA PRO A 65 10.80 -21.05 46.47
C PRO A 65 11.60 -20.21 45.48
N ILE A 66 11.14 -19.00 45.22
CA ILE A 66 11.85 -18.01 44.42
C ILE A 66 12.94 -17.44 45.32
N GLU A 67 14.19 -17.83 45.11
CA GLU A 67 15.31 -17.08 45.69
C GLU A 67 15.27 -15.64 45.14
N PRO A 68 15.32 -14.61 45.98
CA PRO A 68 15.32 -13.24 45.50
C PRO A 68 16.62 -13.00 44.71
N VAL A 69 16.49 -12.94 43.39
CA VAL A 69 17.55 -12.41 42.53
C VAL A 69 17.71 -10.94 42.92
N VAL A 70 18.83 -10.63 43.58
CA VAL A 70 19.25 -9.25 43.86
C VAL A 70 19.57 -8.60 42.52
N ILE A 71 18.59 -7.89 41.96
CA ILE A 71 18.82 -6.94 40.89
C ILE A 71 19.61 -5.79 41.53
N PRO A 72 20.83 -5.47 41.08
CA PRO A 72 21.54 -4.31 41.58
C PRO A 72 20.71 -3.05 41.29
N GLU A 73 20.47 -2.27 42.33
CA GLU A 73 19.80 -0.98 42.28
C GLU A 73 20.52 -0.09 41.24
N PRO A 74 19.79 0.51 40.27
CA PRO A 74 20.42 1.38 39.29
C PRO A 74 21.01 2.59 40.01
N GLU A 75 22.30 2.85 39.80
CA GLU A 75 22.95 4.08 40.25
C GLU A 75 22.12 5.29 39.78
N PRO A 76 21.92 6.30 40.64
CA PRO A 76 21.11 7.46 40.31
C PRO A 76 21.73 8.17 39.11
N VAL A 77 21.04 8.09 37.97
CA VAL A 77 21.31 8.91 36.80
C VAL A 77 21.13 10.35 37.24
N SER A 78 22.25 11.06 37.33
CA SER A 78 22.33 12.49 37.57
C SER A 78 21.36 13.22 36.65
N GLU A 79 20.45 13.99 37.24
CA GLU A 79 19.54 14.89 36.54
C GLU A 79 20.34 15.79 35.57
N PRO A 80 19.86 16.01 34.33
CA PRO A 80 20.52 16.93 33.42
C PRO A 80 20.43 18.35 33.97
N ILE A 81 21.60 18.97 34.09
CA ILE A 81 21.81 20.39 34.36
C ILE A 81 20.89 21.21 33.42
N PRO A 82 20.04 22.11 33.94
CA PRO A 82 19.21 22.96 33.11
C PRO A 82 20.10 23.87 32.25
N GLU A 83 19.89 23.82 30.94
CA GLU A 83 20.41 24.83 30.01
C GLU A 83 19.92 26.23 30.46
N PRO A 84 20.76 27.28 30.34
CA PRO A 84 20.39 28.62 30.74
C PRO A 84 19.22 29.11 29.88
N ILE A 85 18.11 29.41 30.56
CA ILE A 85 16.96 30.11 30.02
C ILE A 85 17.46 31.43 29.41
N PRO A 86 17.22 31.70 28.11
CA PRO A 86 17.59 32.97 27.51
C PRO A 86 16.81 34.12 28.17
N GLU A 87 17.51 35.24 28.36
CA GLU A 87 17.01 36.48 28.97
C GLU A 87 15.64 36.91 28.41
N PRO A 88 14.77 37.51 29.25
CA PRO A 88 13.49 38.04 28.81
C PRO A 88 13.70 39.10 27.71
N VAL A 89 13.31 38.76 26.49
CA VAL A 89 13.15 39.72 25.40
C VAL A 89 12.15 40.78 25.89
N GLU A 90 12.62 42.02 26.01
CA GLU A 90 11.83 43.19 26.35
C GLU A 90 10.54 43.23 25.52
N LYS A 91 9.40 43.26 26.22
CA LYS A 91 8.10 43.47 25.61
C LYS A 91 8.10 44.83 24.91
N LYS A 92 8.05 44.79 23.59
CA LYS A 92 7.62 45.91 22.75
C LYS A 92 6.28 46.44 23.31
N PRO A 93 6.13 47.77 23.50
CA PRO A 93 4.94 48.32 24.15
C PRO A 93 3.70 47.99 23.32
N GLU A 94 2.69 47.40 23.98
CA GLU A 94 1.36 47.21 23.41
C GLU A 94 0.78 48.57 23.01
N PRO A 95 0.21 48.71 21.81
CA PRO A 95 -0.49 49.94 21.44
C PRO A 95 -1.73 50.07 22.31
N LYS A 96 -1.89 51.24 22.94
CA LYS A 96 -3.11 51.65 23.66
C LYS A 96 -4.36 51.20 22.88
N PRO A 97 -5.33 50.54 23.53
CA PRO A 97 -6.63 50.29 22.94
C PRO A 97 -7.21 51.60 22.42
N VAL A 98 -7.36 51.71 21.11
CA VAL A 98 -8.15 52.77 20.50
C VAL A 98 -9.58 52.49 20.92
N GLU A 99 -10.08 53.31 21.84
CA GLU A 99 -11.45 53.32 22.31
C GLU A 99 -12.37 53.44 21.10
N LYS A 100 -13.02 52.33 20.70
CA LYS A 100 -14.04 52.34 19.65
C LYS A 100 -15.18 53.20 20.17
N LYS A 101 -15.33 54.39 19.59
CA LYS A 101 -16.51 55.23 19.70
C LYS A 101 -17.76 54.34 19.54
N PRO A 102 -18.73 54.39 20.46
CA PRO A 102 -19.91 53.54 20.39
C PRO A 102 -20.63 53.82 19.07
N GLU A 103 -20.81 52.77 18.25
CA GLU A 103 -21.69 52.86 17.07
C GLU A 103 -23.10 53.18 17.56
N PRO A 104 -23.80 54.15 16.93
CA PRO A 104 -25.14 54.50 17.34
C PRO A 104 -26.06 53.27 17.25
N PRO A 105 -27.00 53.10 18.19
CA PRO A 105 -27.90 51.96 18.17
C PRO A 105 -28.67 51.95 16.84
N PRO A 106 -28.88 50.76 16.23
CA PRO A 106 -29.61 50.67 14.98
C PRO A 106 -30.99 51.29 15.14
N VAL A 107 -31.30 52.27 14.29
CA VAL A 107 -32.61 52.93 14.28
C VAL A 107 -33.66 51.87 13.90
N LYS A 108 -34.51 51.53 14.86
CA LYS A 108 -35.62 50.61 14.64
C LYS A 108 -36.76 51.38 13.98
N MET A 109 -36.80 51.38 12.65
CA MET A 109 -37.95 51.90 11.90
C MET A 109 -38.98 50.80 11.65
N SER A 110 -40.26 51.16 11.57
CA SER A 110 -41.32 50.21 11.27
C SER A 110 -41.29 49.79 9.80
N TYR A 111 -41.81 48.60 9.49
CA TYR A 111 -41.90 48.10 8.11
C TYR A 111 -42.63 49.09 7.19
N GLU A 112 -43.67 49.76 7.68
CA GLU A 112 -44.41 50.76 6.90
C GLU A 112 -43.58 52.01 6.58
N GLN A 113 -42.78 52.48 7.55
CA GLN A 113 -41.86 53.61 7.31
C GLN A 113 -40.78 53.23 6.30
N PHE A 114 -40.22 52.02 6.42
CA PHE A 114 -39.23 51.51 5.48
C PHE A 114 -39.78 51.42 4.05
N VAL A 115 -40.99 50.87 3.87
CA VAL A 115 -41.63 50.76 2.56
C VAL A 115 -41.97 52.14 1.97
N ARG A 116 -42.30 53.13 2.81
CA ARG A 116 -42.60 54.50 2.35
C ARG A 116 -41.36 55.24 1.87
N GLU A 117 -40.23 55.09 2.58
CA GLU A 117 -38.98 55.78 2.25
C GLU A 117 -38.17 55.07 1.15
N GLN A 118 -38.12 53.73 1.19
CA GLN A 118 -37.24 52.92 0.33
C GLN A 118 -38.01 52.14 -0.76
N GLY A 119 -39.34 52.20 -0.75
CA GLY A 119 -40.21 51.41 -1.62
C GLY A 119 -40.42 49.98 -1.12
N ALA A 120 -41.43 49.29 -1.67
CA ALA A 120 -41.66 47.89 -1.35
C ALA A 120 -40.52 47.01 -1.88
N PRO A 121 -39.95 46.09 -1.07
CA PRO A 121 -38.90 45.21 -1.54
C PRO A 121 -39.41 44.36 -2.71
N LYS A 122 -38.73 44.48 -3.86
CA LYS A 122 -39.03 43.66 -5.04
C LYS A 122 -38.72 42.21 -4.72
N VAL A 123 -39.76 41.38 -4.66
CA VAL A 123 -39.63 39.92 -4.60
C VAL A 123 -39.00 39.46 -5.91
N GLN A 124 -37.69 39.19 -5.87
CA GLN A 124 -37.01 38.57 -7.01
C GLN A 124 -37.52 37.14 -7.12
N LYS A 125 -38.06 36.78 -8.29
CA LYS A 125 -38.41 35.38 -8.58
C LYS A 125 -37.16 34.52 -8.37
N PRO A 126 -37.25 33.34 -7.72
CA PRO A 126 -36.11 32.44 -7.58
C PRO A 126 -35.51 32.19 -8.96
N ARG A 127 -34.27 32.64 -9.15
CA ARG A 127 -33.54 32.39 -10.39
C ARG A 127 -33.18 30.92 -10.39
N GLU A 128 -33.65 30.16 -11.37
CA GLU A 128 -33.17 28.80 -11.61
C GLU A 128 -31.64 28.85 -11.79
N VAL A 129 -30.92 28.41 -10.77
CA VAL A 129 -29.48 28.28 -10.83
C VAL A 129 -29.21 26.98 -11.59
N LYS A 130 -28.90 27.09 -12.88
CA LYS A 130 -28.38 25.94 -13.63
C LYS A 130 -27.11 25.44 -12.93
N PRO A 131 -27.03 24.15 -12.53
CA PRO A 131 -25.85 23.63 -11.86
C PRO A 131 -24.66 23.77 -12.80
N LYS A 132 -23.60 24.43 -12.32
CA LYS A 132 -22.33 24.50 -13.05
C LYS A 132 -21.73 23.09 -13.09
N PRO A 133 -21.27 22.60 -14.24
CA PRO A 133 -20.67 21.27 -14.32
C PRO A 133 -19.41 21.23 -13.45
N ILE A 134 -19.45 20.40 -12.41
CA ILE A 134 -18.29 20.13 -11.56
C ILE A 134 -17.28 19.36 -12.40
N LYS A 135 -16.10 19.94 -12.63
CA LYS A 135 -14.99 19.26 -13.27
C LYS A 135 -14.41 18.25 -12.29
N VAL A 136 -14.95 17.03 -12.29
CA VAL A 136 -14.33 15.92 -11.58
C VAL A 136 -12.99 15.58 -12.24
N PRO A 137 -11.88 15.49 -11.48
CA PRO A 137 -10.60 15.04 -12.02
C PRO A 137 -10.77 13.68 -12.68
N LYS A 138 -10.31 13.55 -13.93
CA LYS A 138 -10.30 12.25 -14.62
C LYS A 138 -9.09 11.47 -14.11
N ILE A 139 -9.33 10.44 -13.31
CA ILE A 139 -8.29 9.52 -12.83
C ILE A 139 -7.99 8.49 -13.93
N ASN A 140 -6.71 8.34 -14.31
CA ASN A 140 -6.25 7.39 -15.32
C ASN A 140 -6.16 5.98 -14.74
N THR A 141 -7.20 5.15 -14.94
CA THR A 141 -7.28 3.79 -14.37
C THR A 141 -6.23 2.83 -14.92
N SER A 142 -5.74 3.04 -16.14
CA SER A 142 -4.75 2.16 -16.77
C SER A 142 -3.38 2.22 -16.08
N GLN A 143 -2.94 3.42 -15.69
CA GLN A 143 -1.67 3.61 -14.99
C GLN A 143 -1.71 2.99 -13.60
N ILE A 144 -2.84 3.12 -12.90
CA ILE A 144 -3.06 2.55 -11.57
C ILE A 144 -2.96 1.03 -11.58
N VAL A 145 -3.64 0.38 -12.52
CA VAL A 145 -3.62 -1.08 -12.63
C VAL A 145 -2.21 -1.58 -12.95
N ASN A 146 -1.42 -0.84 -13.74
CA ASN A 146 -0.02 -1.19 -13.99
C ASN A 146 0.83 -1.14 -12.72
N ASN A 147 0.69 -0.09 -11.90
CA ASN A 147 1.41 0.03 -10.63
C ASN A 147 1.07 -1.09 -9.65
N LEU A 148 -0.18 -1.57 -9.66
CA LEU A 148 -0.65 -2.66 -8.84
C LEU A 148 -0.13 -4.03 -9.30
N ARG A 149 0.07 -4.27 -10.61
CA ARG A 149 0.62 -5.54 -11.13
C ARG A 149 2.04 -5.87 -10.64
N ASP A 150 2.80 -4.85 -10.27
CA ASP A 150 4.12 -5.03 -9.67
C ASP A 150 4.04 -5.59 -8.24
N ILE A 151 2.86 -5.48 -7.60
CA ILE A 151 2.66 -5.82 -6.20
C ILE A 151 1.73 -7.01 -6.06
N MET A 152 0.60 -7.01 -6.75
CA MET A 152 -0.39 -8.07 -6.66
C MET A 152 0.06 -9.26 -7.51
N VAL A 153 0.01 -10.45 -6.92
CA VAL A 153 0.29 -11.69 -7.65
C VAL A 153 -0.87 -12.03 -8.59
N ASP A 154 -2.10 -11.71 -8.19
CA ASP A 154 -3.31 -11.92 -8.97
C ASP A 154 -4.07 -10.60 -9.15
N THR A 155 -4.30 -10.20 -10.41
CA THR A 155 -5.03 -8.97 -10.77
C THR A 155 -6.47 -9.22 -11.23
N THR A 156 -6.95 -10.48 -11.25
CA THR A 156 -8.34 -10.80 -11.61
C THR A 156 -9.35 -10.13 -10.69
N GLN A 157 -9.01 -9.98 -9.40
CA GLN A 157 -9.85 -9.31 -8.41
C GLN A 157 -10.09 -7.83 -8.72
N LEU A 158 -9.16 -7.17 -9.44
CA LEU A 158 -9.33 -5.76 -9.83
C LEU A 158 -10.47 -5.57 -10.82
N ASN A 159 -10.81 -6.58 -11.62
CA ASN A 159 -11.90 -6.50 -12.60
C ASN A 159 -13.29 -6.42 -11.94
N GLN A 160 -13.39 -6.81 -10.67
CA GLN A 160 -14.63 -6.80 -9.89
C GLN A 160 -14.78 -5.55 -9.01
N MET A 161 -13.77 -4.67 -9.01
CA MET A 161 -13.71 -3.48 -8.15
C MET A 161 -14.14 -2.22 -8.89
N SER A 162 -14.75 -1.30 -8.16
CA SER A 162 -14.99 0.07 -8.61
C SER A 162 -13.68 0.86 -8.73
N ARG A 163 -13.72 1.97 -9.48
CA ARG A 163 -12.54 2.83 -9.66
C ARG A 163 -12.02 3.43 -8.36
N SER A 164 -12.91 3.77 -7.43
CA SER A 164 -12.55 4.29 -6.12
C SER A 164 -11.85 3.24 -5.27
N GLU A 165 -12.30 1.98 -5.31
CA GLU A 165 -11.66 0.88 -4.59
C GLU A 165 -10.25 0.60 -5.15
N ILE A 166 -10.12 0.57 -6.48
CA ILE A 166 -8.81 0.39 -7.14
C ILE A 166 -7.82 1.48 -6.73
N SER A 167 -8.25 2.75 -6.72
CA SER A 167 -7.39 3.87 -6.32
C SER A 167 -7.04 3.83 -4.83
N ALA A 168 -7.98 3.45 -3.97
CA ALA A 168 -7.73 3.29 -2.54
C ALA A 168 -6.71 2.16 -2.28
N LEU A 169 -6.84 1.05 -3.01
CA LEU A 169 -5.93 -0.09 -2.92
C LEU A 169 -4.52 0.26 -3.40
N GLU A 170 -4.38 1.02 -4.48
CA GLU A 170 -3.08 1.55 -4.95
C GLU A 170 -2.43 2.43 -3.88
N ALA A 171 -3.18 3.40 -3.34
CA ALA A 171 -2.67 4.28 -2.30
C ALA A 171 -2.23 3.50 -1.05
N TYR A 172 -2.97 2.45 -0.70
CA TYR A 172 -2.63 1.55 0.39
C TYR A 172 -1.29 0.82 0.11
N PHE A 173 -1.16 0.18 -1.06
CA PHE A 173 0.07 -0.53 -1.40
C PHE A 173 1.29 0.39 -1.55
N ALA A 174 1.10 1.64 -2.00
CA ALA A 174 2.16 2.64 -2.03
C ALA A 174 2.67 2.96 -0.61
N ARG A 175 1.77 3.13 0.37
CA ARG A 175 2.12 3.34 1.77
C ARG A 175 2.80 2.11 2.38
N LEU A 176 2.32 0.91 2.05
CA LEU A 176 2.94 -0.34 2.50
C LEU A 176 4.38 -0.46 1.98
N LYS A 177 4.59 -0.23 0.67
CA LYS A 177 5.93 -0.20 0.07
C LYS A 177 6.83 0.81 0.77
N GLN A 178 6.33 2.02 1.01
CA GLN A 178 7.09 3.05 1.70
C GLN A 178 7.44 2.65 3.13
N ALA A 179 6.51 2.04 3.88
CA ALA A 179 6.76 1.55 5.22
C ALA A 179 7.84 0.45 5.23
N LEU A 180 7.77 -0.49 4.30
CA LEU A 180 8.79 -1.53 4.11
C LEU A 180 10.16 -0.92 3.78
N LYS A 181 10.22 0.05 2.87
CA LYS A 181 11.47 0.76 2.54
C LYS A 181 12.06 1.49 3.75
N ARG A 182 11.21 2.13 4.58
CA ARG A 182 11.65 2.84 5.79
C ARG A 182 12.14 1.89 6.88
N ALA A 183 11.53 0.72 6.99
CA ALA A 183 11.95 -0.32 7.93
C ALA A 183 13.19 -1.10 7.45
N TRP A 184 13.50 -1.03 6.16
CA TRP A 184 14.61 -1.75 5.57
C TRP A 184 15.96 -1.08 5.87
N THR A 185 16.81 -1.79 6.60
CA THR A 185 18.19 -1.38 6.85
C THR A 185 19.06 -1.87 5.71
N LYS A 186 19.41 -0.97 4.78
CA LYS A 186 20.20 -1.30 3.58
C LYS A 186 21.65 -1.64 3.96
N PRO A 187 22.15 -2.86 3.67
CA PRO A 187 23.54 -3.21 3.96
C PRO A 187 24.50 -2.34 3.13
N SER A 188 25.53 -1.77 3.75
CA SER A 188 26.54 -0.99 3.04
C SER A 188 27.58 -1.88 2.36
N GLY A 189 28.19 -1.39 1.26
CA GLY A 189 29.32 -2.08 0.61
C GLY A 189 28.92 -3.20 -0.36
N LEU A 190 27.63 -3.30 -0.72
CA LEU A 190 27.16 -4.22 -1.75
C LEU A 190 26.96 -3.53 -3.10
N SER A 191 26.81 -4.34 -4.16
CA SER A 191 26.57 -3.85 -5.52
C SER A 191 25.19 -3.21 -5.68
N ASP A 192 25.12 -2.08 -6.37
CA ASP A 192 23.85 -1.39 -6.70
C ASP A 192 22.91 -2.22 -7.59
N ARG A 193 23.42 -3.29 -8.20
CA ARG A 193 22.65 -4.18 -9.08
C ARG A 193 21.88 -5.26 -8.33
N LEU A 194 22.07 -5.39 -7.02
CA LEU A 194 21.38 -6.40 -6.24
C LEU A 194 19.88 -6.10 -6.18
N GLN A 195 19.10 -7.14 -6.43
CA GLN A 195 17.65 -7.12 -6.30
C GLN A 195 17.16 -8.45 -5.75
N CYS A 196 16.12 -8.39 -4.91
CA CYS A 196 15.45 -9.57 -4.37
C CYS A 196 13.95 -9.40 -4.56
N VAL A 197 13.24 -10.49 -4.86
CA VAL A 197 11.78 -10.51 -4.95
C VAL A 197 11.23 -11.35 -3.81
N VAL A 198 10.38 -10.73 -3.00
CA VAL A 198 9.71 -11.38 -1.87
C VAL A 198 8.25 -11.55 -2.18
N LYS A 199 7.70 -12.73 -1.93
CA LYS A 199 6.27 -13.03 -1.94
C LYS A 199 5.75 -13.12 -0.51
N PHE A 200 4.54 -12.64 -0.27
CA PHE A 200 3.87 -12.69 1.02
C PHE A 200 2.35 -12.65 0.84
N ASP A 201 1.62 -12.98 1.88
CA ASP A 201 0.17 -12.90 1.95
C ASP A 201 -0.24 -11.76 2.89
N LEU A 202 -1.00 -10.80 2.36
CA LEU A 202 -1.56 -9.69 3.09
C LEU A 202 -2.99 -10.03 3.52
N SER A 203 -3.25 -10.06 4.83
CA SER A 203 -4.61 -10.27 5.34
C SER A 203 -5.50 -9.03 5.18
N SER A 204 -6.82 -9.22 5.27
CA SER A 204 -7.79 -8.13 5.37
C SER A 204 -7.55 -7.17 6.54
N SER A 205 -6.92 -7.65 7.61
CA SER A 205 -6.54 -6.84 8.79
C SER A 205 -5.20 -6.12 8.64
N GLY A 206 -4.47 -6.32 7.53
CA GLY A 206 -3.17 -5.68 7.29
C GLY A 206 -1.95 -6.49 7.70
N ILE A 207 -2.14 -7.72 8.18
CA ILE A 207 -1.06 -8.57 8.67
C ILE A 207 -0.34 -9.19 7.47
N LEU A 208 0.99 -9.08 7.51
CA LEU A 208 1.90 -9.67 6.53
C LEU A 208 2.29 -11.08 7.02
N SER A 209 1.97 -12.09 6.23
CA SER A 209 2.22 -13.50 6.54
C SER A 209 2.85 -14.23 5.35
N GLY A 210 3.36 -15.44 5.55
CA GLY A 210 3.90 -16.26 4.45
C GLY A 210 5.10 -15.64 3.71
N VAL A 211 5.83 -14.73 4.37
CA VAL A 211 6.94 -13.97 3.78
C VAL A 211 8.06 -14.92 3.36
N ARG A 212 8.34 -14.97 2.06
CA ARG A 212 9.40 -15.81 1.48
C ARG A 212 10.04 -15.17 0.27
N ILE A 213 11.34 -15.39 0.10
CA ILE A 213 12.08 -14.95 -1.08
C ILE A 213 11.77 -15.92 -2.22
N ILE A 214 11.36 -15.38 -3.37
CA ILE A 214 11.12 -16.16 -4.60
C ILE A 214 12.20 -15.94 -5.65
N THR A 215 12.97 -14.85 -5.52
CA THR A 215 14.15 -14.57 -6.34
C THR A 215 15.19 -13.95 -5.42
N SER A 216 16.24 -14.69 -5.12
CA SER A 216 17.35 -14.25 -4.27
C SER A 216 18.21 -13.22 -5.01
N SER A 217 18.86 -12.33 -4.25
CA SER A 217 19.86 -11.42 -4.79
C SER A 217 21.24 -12.06 -5.01
N GLU A 218 21.40 -13.35 -4.70
CA GLU A 218 22.70 -14.04 -4.62
C GLU A 218 23.62 -13.51 -3.50
N ASN A 219 23.08 -12.69 -2.60
CA ASN A 219 23.76 -12.20 -1.40
C ASN A 219 22.88 -12.43 -0.16
N SER A 220 23.37 -13.24 0.78
CA SER A 220 22.63 -13.61 2.00
C SER A 220 22.32 -12.41 2.88
N ASP A 221 23.24 -11.46 3.00
CA ASP A 221 23.10 -10.30 3.90
C ASP A 221 22.01 -9.36 3.37
N PHE A 222 21.97 -9.15 2.05
CA PHE A 222 20.91 -8.41 1.38
C PHE A 222 19.55 -9.10 1.61
N ASP A 223 19.45 -10.39 1.33
CA ASP A 223 18.22 -11.17 1.48
C ASP A 223 17.72 -11.17 2.94
N GLN A 224 18.62 -11.34 3.90
CA GLN A 224 18.29 -11.28 5.33
C GLN A 224 17.82 -9.89 5.76
N SER A 225 18.46 -8.83 5.27
CA SER A 225 18.05 -7.45 5.57
C SER A 225 16.63 -7.15 5.09
N VAL A 226 16.25 -7.69 3.92
CA VAL A 226 14.90 -7.56 3.39
C VAL A 226 13.90 -8.33 4.26
N LEU A 227 14.21 -9.57 4.64
CA LEU A 227 13.36 -10.35 5.55
C LEU A 227 13.19 -9.66 6.92
N ALA A 228 14.23 -9.00 7.43
CA ALA A 228 14.15 -8.22 8.66
C ALA A 228 13.18 -7.03 8.53
N ALA A 229 13.15 -6.36 7.37
CA ALA A 229 12.19 -5.28 7.11
C ALA A 229 10.73 -5.75 7.20
N PHE A 230 10.42 -6.94 6.66
CA PHE A 230 9.08 -7.53 6.77
C PHE A 230 8.72 -7.88 8.22
N LYS A 231 9.68 -8.40 9.00
CA LYS A 231 9.50 -8.68 10.42
C LYS A 231 9.22 -7.40 11.22
N ALA A 232 9.88 -6.30 10.88
CA ALA A 232 9.71 -5.01 11.54
C ALA A 232 8.34 -4.38 11.25
N VAL A 233 7.84 -4.46 10.01
CA VAL A 233 6.52 -3.91 9.68
C VAL A 233 5.42 -4.78 10.26
N ARG A 234 5.39 -6.09 9.94
CA ARG A 234 4.41 -7.14 10.34
C ARG A 234 2.92 -6.85 10.13
N ASN A 235 2.43 -5.65 10.41
CA ASN A 235 1.07 -5.19 10.21
C ASN A 235 1.08 -3.73 9.70
N HIS A 236 0.31 -3.45 8.65
CA HIS A 236 0.18 -2.09 8.08
C HIS A 236 -1.26 -1.53 8.16
N GLY A 237 -2.11 -2.15 8.98
CA GLY A 237 -3.52 -1.76 9.11
C GLY A 237 -4.41 -2.35 8.02
N PRO A 238 -5.73 -2.32 8.21
CA PRO A 238 -6.67 -3.07 7.38
C PRO A 238 -6.62 -2.62 5.91
N THR A 239 -6.90 -3.56 5.01
CA THR A 239 -7.02 -3.26 3.58
C THR A 239 -8.28 -2.41 3.33
N PRO A 240 -8.25 -1.49 2.35
CA PRO A 240 -9.36 -0.55 2.12
C PRO A 240 -10.69 -1.23 1.80
N ASP A 241 -10.65 -2.45 1.26
CA ASP A 241 -11.80 -3.24 0.84
C ASP A 241 -12.05 -4.47 1.73
N GLY A 242 -11.24 -4.64 2.78
CA GLY A 242 -11.36 -5.76 3.73
C GLY A 242 -11.06 -7.13 3.13
N ARG A 243 -10.35 -7.21 1.99
CA ARG A 243 -9.94 -8.47 1.36
C ARG A 243 -8.46 -8.77 1.62
N SER A 244 -8.11 -10.04 1.48
CA SER A 244 -6.74 -10.52 1.55
C SER A 244 -6.13 -10.66 0.16
N TYR A 245 -4.84 -10.40 0.04
CA TYR A 245 -4.13 -10.38 -1.23
C TYR A 245 -2.80 -11.14 -1.19
N PRO A 246 -2.57 -12.10 -2.10
CA PRO A 246 -1.21 -12.57 -2.35
C PRO A 246 -0.45 -11.44 -3.06
N ALA A 247 0.65 -11.02 -2.45
CA ALA A 247 1.45 -9.91 -2.92
C ALA A 247 2.93 -10.30 -3.08
N ARG A 248 3.66 -9.50 -3.86
CA ARG A 248 5.08 -9.57 -4.06
C ARG A 248 5.66 -8.16 -4.06
N VAL A 249 6.89 -8.00 -3.60
CA VAL A 249 7.61 -6.72 -3.72
C VAL A 249 9.04 -7.02 -4.13
N THR A 250 9.52 -6.25 -5.10
CA THR A 250 10.93 -6.23 -5.48
C THR A 250 11.65 -5.16 -4.66
N PHE A 251 12.75 -5.56 -4.03
CA PHE A 251 13.68 -4.68 -3.35
C PHE A 251 14.93 -4.55 -4.20
N ARG A 252 15.41 -3.33 -4.42
CA ARG A 252 16.63 -3.05 -5.19
C ARG A 252 17.59 -2.21 -4.35
N MET A 253 18.90 -2.36 -4.56
CA MET A 253 19.86 -1.48 -3.90
C MET A 253 19.70 0.00 -4.27
N THR A 254 19.09 0.31 -5.40
CA THR A 254 18.82 1.69 -5.84
C THR A 254 17.55 2.31 -5.27
N ASP A 255 16.75 1.54 -4.51
CA ASP A 255 15.44 1.95 -3.98
C ASP A 255 15.46 2.86 -2.75
#